data_AF-A0A8J2RUN4-F1
#
_entry.id   AF-A0A8J2RUN4-F1
#
_cell.length_a   1.000
_cell.length_b   1.000
_cell.length_c   1.000
_cell.angle_alpha   90.00
_cell.angle_beta   90.00
_cell.angle_gamma   90.00
#
_symmetry.space_group_name_H-M   'P 1'
#
loop_
_entity.id
_entity.type
_entity.pdbx_description
1 polymer ?
#
loop_
_entity_poly.entity_id
_entity_poly.type
_entity_poly.pdbx_seq_one_letter_code
_entity_poly.pdbx_strand_id
1 'polypeptide(L)' 'MPLSMPNHVMPSVIANHVTMSISMGEFEAFPRTLYVGILDPSVTKEVIMMPFGQIGTVKDCKIIHEVKSIQT' A
#
# COMPACT_ATOMS: atom_id res chain seq x y z
N MET A 1 -8.83 -45.25 9.46
CA MET A 1 -9.06 -43.95 10.12
C MET A 1 -8.34 -42.90 9.28
N PRO A 2 -9.00 -41.90 8.69
CA PRO A 2 -8.29 -40.83 7.99
C PRO A 2 -7.70 -39.87 9.02
N LEU A 3 -6.39 -39.63 8.94
CA LEU A 3 -5.66 -38.68 9.77
C LEU A 3 -6.13 -37.26 9.40
N SER A 4 -6.77 -36.56 10.33
CA SER A 4 -7.07 -35.14 10.19
C SER A 4 -5.76 -34.37 10.04
N MET A 5 -5.56 -33.74 8.88
CA MET A 5 -4.42 -32.86 8.64
C MET A 5 -4.53 -31.63 9.57
N PRO A 6 -3.40 -31.14 10.12
CA PRO A 6 -3.40 -29.89 10.87
C PRO A 6 -3.77 -28.74 9.92
N ASN A 7 -4.61 -27.83 10.41
CA ASN A 7 -4.96 -26.57 9.72
C ASN A 7 -3.68 -25.88 9.25
N HIS A 8 -3.35 -26.02 7.95
CA HIS A 8 -2.42 -25.12 7.29
C HIS A 8 -3.12 -23.77 7.21
N VAL A 9 -2.90 -22.94 8.23
CA VAL A 9 -3.19 -21.52 8.15
C VAL A 9 -2.36 -20.99 6.97
N MET A 10 -3.03 -20.76 5.85
CA MET A 10 -2.41 -20.08 4.71
C MET A 10 -2.00 -18.70 5.22
N PRO A 11 -0.73 -18.28 5.08
CA PRO A 11 -0.37 -16.91 5.42
C PRO A 11 -1.21 -16.01 4.52
N SER A 12 -2.14 -15.26 5.12
CA SER A 12 -2.78 -14.16 4.43
C SER A 12 -1.65 -13.25 3.94
N VAL A 13 -1.49 -13.12 2.63
CA VAL A 13 -0.61 -12.09 2.08
C VAL A 13 -1.35 -10.78 2.30
N ILE A 14 -1.11 -10.17 3.47
CA ILE A 14 -1.54 -8.80 3.72
C ILE A 14 -0.64 -7.96 2.83
N ALA A 15 -1.23 -7.34 1.81
CA ALA A 15 -0.53 -6.41 0.95
C ALA A 15 -1.14 -5.04 1.18
N ASN A 16 -0.31 -4.08 1.57
CA ASN A 16 -0.75 -2.70 1.61
C ASN A 16 -0.77 -2.15 0.18
N HIS A 17 -1.72 -1.26 -0.09
CA HIS A 17 -1.64 -0.35 -1.22
C HIS A 17 -1.76 1.08 -0.72
N VAL A 18 -1.22 2.02 -1.48
CA VAL A 18 -1.29 3.45 -1.16
C VAL A 18 -1.87 4.20 -2.36
N THR A 19 -2.69 5.19 -2.05
CA THR A 19 -3.05 6.24 -2.99
C THR A 19 -2.45 7.55 -2.48
N MET A 20 -1.75 8.28 -3.32
CA MET A 20 -1.20 9.59 -2.96
C MET A 20 -1.38 10.61 -4.07
N SER A 21 -1.45 11.88 -3.71
CA SER A 21 -1.55 12.99 -4.66
C SER A 21 -0.28 13.83 -4.61
N ILE A 22 0.44 13.98 -5.72
CA ILE A 22 1.70 14.72 -5.81
C ILE A 22 1.55 15.89 -6.77
N SER A 23 2.03 17.06 -6.35
CA SER A 23 2.13 18.26 -7.19
C SER A 23 3.60 18.56 -7.49
N MET A 24 3.95 18.64 -8.78
CA MET A 24 5.32 18.79 -9.29
C MET A 24 5.72 20.26 -9.48
N GLY A 25 5.34 21.14 -8.53
CA GLY A 25 5.68 22.56 -8.53
C GLY A 25 4.59 23.42 -7.89
N GLU A 26 4.94 24.64 -7.46
CA GLU A 26 3.99 25.59 -6.81
C GLU A 26 2.80 25.97 -7.71
N PHE A 27 2.99 25.94 -9.03
CA PHE A 27 1.99 26.37 -10.02
C PHE A 27 1.26 25.22 -10.71
N GLU A 28 1.49 23.96 -10.33
CA GLU A 28 0.77 22.87 -10.97
C GLU A 28 -0.69 22.85 -10.49
N ALA A 29 -1.60 23.31 -11.35
CA ALA A 29 -3.03 23.41 -11.06
C ALA A 29 -3.71 22.04 -10.84
N PHE A 30 -3.07 20.95 -11.26
CA PHE A 30 -3.66 19.61 -11.23
C PHE A 30 -2.68 18.61 -10.58
N PRO A 31 -2.83 18.31 -9.28
CA PRO A 31 -2.01 17.29 -8.63
C PRO A 31 -2.28 15.91 -9.26
N ARG A 32 -1.24 15.09 -9.36
CA ARG A 32 -1.31 13.75 -9.94
C ARG A 32 -1.55 12.71 -8.85
N THR A 33 -2.54 11.87 -9.05
CA THR A 33 -2.81 10.72 -8.17
C THR A 33 -1.95 9.53 -8.59
N LEU A 34 -1.19 8.98 -7.64
CA LEU A 34 -0.41 7.75 -7.79
C LEU A 34 -1.04 6.63 -6.96
N TYR A 35 -1.12 5.44 -7.56
CA TYR A 35 -1.53 4.22 -6.91
C TYR A 35 -0.34 3.27 -6.87
N VAL A 36 0.06 2.83 -5.68
CA VAL A 36 1.16 1.86 -5.50
C VAL A 36 0.63 0.69 -4.69
N GLY A 37 0.64 -0.51 -5.27
CA GLY A 37 0.15 -1.72 -4.62
C GLY A 37 1.28 -2.66 -4.21
N ILE A 38 0.90 -3.77 -3.57
CA ILE A 38 1.82 -4.85 -3.19
C ILE A 38 2.97 -4.33 -2.31
N LEU A 39 2.62 -3.46 -1.37
CA LEU A 39 3.53 -3.00 -0.34
C LEU A 39 3.51 -3.99 0.82
N ASP A 40 4.67 -4.19 1.43
CA ASP A 40 4.77 -4.96 2.65
C ASP A 40 3.91 -4.31 3.76
N PRO A 41 3.28 -5.09 4.65
CA PRO A 41 2.53 -4.57 5.79
C PRO A 41 3.30 -3.60 6.68
N SER A 42 4.63 -3.72 6.72
CA SER A 42 5.51 -2.83 7.49
C SER A 42 5.69 -1.45 6.86
N VAL A 43 5.27 -1.24 5.62
CA VAL A 43 5.42 0.05 4.94
C VAL A 43 4.47 1.07 5.56
N THR A 44 5.04 2.12 6.16
CA THR A 44 4.29 3.24 6.73
C THR A 44 4.28 4.45 5.80
N LYS A 45 3.49 5.46 6.18
CA LYS A 45 3.38 6.70 5.44
C LYS A 45 4.72 7.44 5.36
N GLU A 46 5.56 7.43 6.40
CA GLU A 46 6.86 8.09 6.40
C GLU A 46 7.79 7.53 5.32
N VAL A 47 7.84 6.20 5.19
CA VAL A 47 8.69 5.51 4.20
C VAL A 47 8.29 5.86 2.78
N ILE A 48 7.00 6.08 2.54
CA ILE A 48 6.47 6.49 1.24
C ILE A 48 6.69 8.00 1.04
N MET A 49 6.41 8.82 2.04
CA MET A 49 6.56 10.27 1.92
C MET A 49 8.01 10.72 1.69
N MET A 50 9.01 10.00 2.21
CA MET A 50 10.42 10.37 2.04
C MET A 50 10.86 10.42 0.55
N PRO A 51 10.72 9.34 -0.25
CA PRO A 51 11.08 9.38 -1.67
C PRO A 51 10.15 10.27 -2.49
N PHE A 52 8.83 10.23 -2.23
CA PHE A 52 7.86 10.99 -3.02
C PHE A 52 7.88 12.50 -2.70
N GLY A 53 8.28 12.88 -1.49
CA GLY A 53 8.49 14.27 -1.08
C GLY A 53 9.69 14.94 -1.75
N GLN A 54 10.68 14.17 -2.21
CA GLN A 54 11.78 14.69 -3.04
C GLN A 54 11.34 14.96 -4.48
N ILE A 55 10.31 14.23 -4.94
CA ILE A 55 9.78 14.35 -6.29
C ILE A 55 8.83 15.55 -6.39
N GLY A 56 8.00 15.78 -5.38
CA GLY A 56 7.09 16.92 -5.34
C GLY A 56 6.32 17.03 -4.02
N THR A 57 5.44 18.01 -3.92
CA THR A 57 4.64 18.19 -2.70
C THR A 57 3.54 17.13 -2.64
N VAL A 58 3.62 16.24 -1.66
CA VAL A 58 2.57 15.25 -1.36
C VAL A 58 1.39 15.97 -0.69
N LYS A 59 0.27 16.09 -1.40
CA LYS A 59 -0.97 16.75 -0.93
C LYS A 59 -1.84 15.81 -0.11
N ASP A 60 -1.91 14.55 -0.51
CA ASP A 60 -2.67 13.51 0.18
C ASP A 60 -1.91 12.18 0.10
N CYS A 61 -2.04 11.34 1.12
CA CYS A 61 -1.42 10.02 1.17
C CYS A 61 -2.22 9.12 2.10
N LYS A 62 -2.82 8.08 1.51
CA LYS A 62 -3.72 7.14 2.16
C LYS A 62 -3.22 5.71 1.94
N ILE A 63 -2.83 5.05 3.03
CA ILE A 63 -2.51 3.63 3.05
C ILE A 63 -3.79 2.84 3.26
N ILE A 64 -3.93 1.78 2.49
CA ILE A 64 -5.08 0.90 2.47
C ILE A 64 -4.55 -0.53 2.67
N HIS A 65 -5.02 -1.17 3.73
CA HIS A 65 -4.59 -2.50 4.11
C HIS A 65 -5.50 -3.52 3.41
N GLU A 66 -4.95 -4.28 2.47
CA GLU A 66 -5.70 -5.36 1.81
C GLU A 66 -5.46 -6.68 2.53
N VAL A 67 -6.49 -7.19 3.20
CA VAL A 67 -6.48 -8.54 3.75
C VAL A 67 -7.00 -9.48 2.66
N LYS A 68 -6.09 -10.04 1.86
CA LYS A 68 -6.47 -11.09 0.91
C LYS A 68 -6.67 -12.40 1.67
N SER A 69 -7.92 -12.70 2.01
CA SER A 69 -8.34 -14.05 2.35
C SER A 69 -8.28 -14.87 1.07
N ILE A 70 -7.25 -15.69 0.88
CA ILE A 70 -7.25 -16.69 -0.19
C ILE A 70 -8.25 -17.76 0.23
N GLN A 71 -9.50 -17.61 -0.21
CA GLN A 71 -10.54 -18.60 -0.03
C GLN A 71 -10.39 -19.60 -1.19
N THR A 72 -9.87 -20.79 -0.86
CA THR A 72 -9.74 -21.91 -1.82
C THR A 72 -11.11 -22.57 -2.02
#